data_AF-V5FSG5-F1
#
_entry.id   AF-V5FSG5-F1
#
_cell.length_a   1.000
_cell.length_b   1.000
_cell.length_c   1.000
_cell.angle_alpha   90.00
_cell.angle_beta   90.00
_cell.angle_gamma   90.00
#
_symmetry.space_group_name_H-M   'P 1'
#
loop_
_entity.id
_entity.type
_entity.pdbx_description
1 polymer ?
#
loop_
_entity_poly.entity_id
_entity_poly.type
_entity_poly.pdbx_seq_one_letter_code
_entity_poly.pdbx_strand_id
1 'polypeptide(L)'
;MAFLLTLTGLLAITSSVTAQNFLSQENPCPTATTPGPYEGYTRTGAVPFVAQTNLAPFGLKDISVNDPLQTSLPIDGAPGYDVIFTYMGQLSPYSPSPGFGVDEYPLPPGTNITKVQILHRHGSRYPSSGSSTEEFGQRIRKLIERGVKFEGDLSFLNDWSYELGAEILVPRGRQELFDSGILHRYNYGQLYDPSAKILVRTTTQNRMRESAENFLAGFFGLNWQQNATLLTIIEEKGFNNSLSADKQCPNSDKDLSSPGDYGSKQWQNIYLDAATKRFQKLVKGYTWTVEDTYELQSLCPYETVAFGFSRFCQLFTYQEWKGFEYSRDIESYGEASFGSPTARALGIGFVVELLARLQGHVVDTPPGTSTINTTLDSNETTFPTNQSIYLDFTHDTQMMRILTAFGFRQFAQFLPPTGPPANQQLILKSLTAFGARFAIEVIEAPRPVSSRRPRNTMSQVDAYNLTAPAEETKYIHFLINQRTVPLGKSFPECGNRDDGWCEFDTFLQVQNSSLSRAQYEYSCFGNYSAAPYGVVTDGVPVT
;
A
#
# COMPACT_ATOMS: atom_id res chain seq x y z
N MET A 1 77.88 23.26 -13.45
CA MET A 1 76.58 23.81 -13.89
C MET A 1 75.50 22.84 -13.39
N ALA A 2 75.04 22.92 -12.14
CA ALA A 2 74.26 23.97 -11.47
C ALA A 2 72.84 24.15 -12.06
N PHE A 3 71.86 24.01 -11.16
CA PHE A 3 70.41 24.26 -11.22
C PHE A 3 69.50 23.22 -11.90
N LEU A 4 68.32 22.87 -11.37
CA LEU A 4 67.70 22.83 -10.03
C LEU A 4 66.24 22.36 -10.28
N LEU A 5 65.67 21.57 -9.36
CA LEU A 5 64.25 21.49 -8.90
C LEU A 5 63.09 21.49 -9.95
N THR A 6 62.02 20.69 -9.83
CA THR A 6 61.19 20.41 -8.66
C THR A 6 60.45 19.08 -8.74
N LEU A 7 60.36 18.45 -7.56
CA LEU A 7 59.50 17.36 -7.12
C LEU A 7 58.04 17.82 -6.98
N THR A 8 57.07 16.92 -7.19
CA THR A 8 55.79 16.74 -6.43
C THR A 8 55.04 15.60 -7.14
N GLY A 9 54.70 14.47 -6.53
CA GLY A 9 54.32 14.20 -5.15
C GLY A 9 52.80 14.05 -5.08
N LEU A 10 52.24 12.99 -5.68
CA LEU A 10 50.83 12.64 -5.47
C LEU A 10 50.70 12.04 -4.07
N LEU A 11 50.28 12.86 -3.11
CA LEU A 11 49.76 12.39 -1.83
C LEU A 11 48.39 11.75 -2.06
N ALA A 12 48.27 10.47 -1.68
CA ALA A 12 46.99 9.86 -1.36
C ALA A 12 46.45 10.55 -0.09
N ILE A 13 45.35 11.28 -0.22
CA ILE A 13 44.58 11.78 0.92
C ILE A 13 43.42 10.81 1.12
N THR A 14 43.57 9.96 2.13
CA THR A 14 42.48 9.27 2.79
C THR A 14 41.74 10.29 3.65
N SER A 15 40.58 10.75 3.20
CA SER A 15 39.67 11.55 4.03
C SER A 15 38.63 10.64 4.68
N SER A 16 38.98 10.09 5.83
CA SER A 16 38.00 9.65 6.83
C SER A 16 37.39 10.90 7.47
N VAL A 17 36.28 11.37 6.93
CA VAL A 17 35.42 12.36 7.61
C VAL A 17 34.43 11.58 8.46
N THR A 18 34.71 11.48 9.75
CA THR A 18 33.73 11.15 10.78
C THR A 18 32.72 12.28 10.90
N ALA A 19 31.59 12.14 10.21
CA ALA A 19 30.41 12.97 10.46
C ALA A 19 29.65 12.42 11.68
N GLN A 20 30.15 12.71 12.89
CA GLN A 20 29.31 12.68 14.08
C GLN A 20 28.51 13.98 14.11
N ASN A 21 27.35 13.99 13.47
CA ASN A 21 26.34 15.02 13.72
C ASN A 21 25.40 14.53 14.83
N PHE A 22 25.37 15.31 15.90
CA PHE A 22 24.55 15.13 17.08
C PHE A 22 23.06 15.08 16.71
N LEU A 23 22.43 13.92 16.91
CA LEU A 23 20.99 13.83 17.14
C LEU A 23 20.74 14.33 18.57
N SER A 24 20.34 15.59 18.74
CA SER A 24 19.78 16.07 20.00
C SER A 24 18.30 15.71 20.07
N GLN A 25 17.79 15.41 21.28
CA GLN A 25 16.39 15.12 21.54
C GLN A 25 15.41 16.26 21.15
N GLU A 26 15.92 17.42 20.74
CA GLU A 26 15.13 18.60 20.39
C GLU A 26 14.72 18.67 18.92
N ASN A 27 15.25 17.80 18.04
CA ASN A 27 14.78 17.74 16.65
C ASN A 27 14.90 16.32 16.06
N PRO A 28 13.93 15.43 16.32
CA PRO A 28 14.05 14.00 16.02
C PRO A 28 13.97 13.65 14.52
N CYS A 29 13.50 14.55 13.64
CA CYS A 29 13.32 14.26 12.22
C CYS A 29 14.10 15.27 11.37
N PRO A 30 15.27 14.92 10.80
CA PRO A 30 15.94 15.82 9.90
C PRO A 30 15.14 15.93 8.59
N THR A 31 14.96 17.14 8.09
CA THR A 31 14.54 17.46 6.71
C THR A 31 15.60 17.04 5.68
N ALA A 32 16.47 16.08 6.02
CA ALA A 32 17.59 15.63 5.23
C ALA A 32 17.16 14.52 4.28
N THR A 33 17.52 14.67 3.01
CA THR A 33 17.30 13.69 1.92
C THR A 33 18.29 12.52 1.97
N THR A 34 19.15 12.44 2.98
CA THR A 34 20.11 11.33 3.15
C THR A 34 19.49 10.23 4.01
N PRO A 35 19.70 8.94 3.67
CA PRO A 35 19.24 7.85 4.50
C PRO A 35 19.87 7.95 5.90
N GLY A 36 19.04 8.26 6.90
CA GLY A 36 19.47 8.29 8.29
C GLY A 36 19.63 6.86 8.85
N PRO A 37 20.01 6.71 10.13
CA PRO A 37 20.22 5.41 10.76
C PRO A 37 18.95 4.53 10.86
N TYR A 38 17.78 5.08 10.55
CA TYR A 38 16.47 4.43 10.65
C TYR A 38 15.92 3.95 9.30
N GLU A 39 16.76 3.82 8.27
CA GLU A 39 16.31 3.41 6.92
C GLU A 39 15.90 1.93 6.81
N GLY A 40 16.23 1.13 7.83
CA GLY A 40 16.02 -0.32 7.84
C GLY A 40 17.10 -1.08 7.05
N TYR A 41 16.93 -2.40 6.94
CA TYR A 41 17.84 -3.23 6.15
C TYR A 41 17.66 -2.97 4.65
N THR A 42 18.74 -2.81 3.89
CA THR A 42 18.69 -2.61 2.44
C THR A 42 19.68 -3.54 1.75
N ARG A 43 19.19 -4.37 0.82
CA ARG A 43 20.05 -5.24 0.01
C ARG A 43 19.61 -5.20 -1.44
N THR A 44 20.54 -4.89 -2.34
CA THR A 44 20.27 -4.92 -3.79
C THR A 44 20.31 -6.36 -4.31
N GLY A 45 19.43 -6.69 -5.25
CA GLY A 45 19.41 -7.97 -5.98
C GLY A 45 20.13 -7.90 -7.34
N ALA A 46 19.98 -8.95 -8.14
CA ALA A 46 20.47 -8.95 -9.53
C ALA A 46 19.74 -7.91 -10.39
N VAL A 47 20.40 -7.47 -11.47
CA VAL A 47 19.83 -6.54 -12.44
C VAL A 47 18.99 -7.32 -13.47
N PRO A 48 17.76 -6.86 -13.84
CA PRO A 48 16.94 -7.52 -14.86
C PRO A 48 17.65 -7.63 -16.22
N PHE A 49 17.46 -8.75 -16.92
CA PHE A 49 17.96 -8.96 -18.29
C PHE A 49 16.91 -9.56 -19.24
N VAL A 50 15.69 -9.01 -19.20
CA VAL A 50 14.51 -9.49 -19.97
C VAL A 50 14.82 -9.68 -21.47
N ALA A 51 15.65 -8.83 -22.07
CA ALA A 51 16.04 -8.96 -23.47
C ALA A 51 16.66 -10.33 -23.82
N GLN A 52 17.30 -11.00 -22.86
CA GLN A 52 17.87 -12.34 -23.03
C GLN A 52 17.00 -13.44 -22.40
N THR A 53 16.31 -13.14 -21.29
CA THR A 53 15.63 -14.16 -20.47
C THR A 53 14.12 -14.30 -20.75
N ASN A 54 13.53 -13.45 -21.60
CA ASN A 54 12.10 -13.49 -21.90
C ASN A 54 11.73 -14.75 -22.70
N LEU A 55 10.96 -15.64 -22.07
CA LEU A 55 10.51 -16.91 -22.65
C LEU A 55 9.03 -16.89 -23.05
N ALA A 56 8.40 -15.71 -23.15
CA ALA A 56 7.02 -15.65 -23.59
C ALA A 56 6.86 -16.30 -24.98
N PRO A 57 5.68 -16.88 -25.27
CA PRO A 57 5.43 -17.55 -26.53
C PRO A 57 5.33 -16.52 -27.68
N PHE A 58 6.49 -16.03 -28.13
CA PHE A 58 6.61 -15.18 -29.30
C PHE A 58 6.36 -16.04 -30.54
N GLY A 59 5.24 -15.80 -31.23
CA GLY A 59 4.83 -16.64 -32.36
C GLY A 59 3.40 -16.42 -32.83
N LEU A 60 2.58 -15.74 -32.03
CA LEU A 60 1.32 -15.14 -32.46
C LEU A 60 1.62 -13.72 -33.00
N LYS A 61 0.78 -13.19 -33.90
CA LYS A 61 0.83 -11.77 -34.30
C LYS A 61 0.51 -10.93 -33.07
N ASP A 62 1.51 -10.68 -32.24
CA ASP A 62 1.37 -9.84 -31.06
C ASP A 62 1.57 -8.39 -31.47
N ILE A 63 0.57 -7.56 -31.15
CA ILE A 63 0.57 -6.11 -31.37
C ILE A 63 1.10 -5.41 -30.10
N SER A 64 1.35 -6.16 -29.02
CA SER A 64 1.88 -5.64 -27.77
C SER A 64 3.34 -5.20 -27.92
N VAL A 65 3.63 -3.98 -27.46
CA VAL A 65 4.99 -3.42 -27.39
C VAL A 65 5.72 -3.98 -26.19
N ASN A 66 7.06 -3.95 -26.22
CA ASN A 66 7.89 -4.32 -25.09
C ASN A 66 7.49 -3.51 -23.83
N ASP A 67 7.03 -4.21 -22.79
CA ASP A 67 6.68 -3.64 -21.49
C ASP A 67 7.72 -4.12 -20.44
N PRO A 68 8.06 -3.30 -19.42
CA PRO A 68 8.96 -3.72 -18.35
C PRO A 68 8.57 -5.05 -17.67
N LEU A 69 7.28 -5.39 -17.64
CA LEU A 69 6.78 -6.66 -17.14
C LEU A 69 6.23 -7.52 -18.28
N GLN A 70 6.69 -8.77 -18.37
CA GLN A 70 6.13 -9.73 -19.30
C GLN A 70 4.78 -10.25 -18.79
N THR A 71 3.70 -9.62 -19.25
CA THR A 71 2.33 -9.91 -18.80
C THR A 71 1.51 -10.77 -19.75
N SER A 72 2.03 -11.09 -20.93
CA SER A 72 1.32 -11.81 -22.01
C SER A 72 1.26 -13.34 -21.86
N LEU A 73 1.67 -13.88 -20.70
CA LEU A 73 1.71 -15.33 -20.49
C LEU A 73 0.29 -15.89 -20.28
N PRO A 74 -0.16 -16.87 -21.08
CA PRO A 74 -1.46 -17.50 -20.88
C PRO A 74 -1.47 -18.28 -19.57
N ILE A 75 -2.62 -18.26 -18.90
CA ILE A 75 -2.86 -19.03 -17.66
C ILE A 75 -3.75 -20.22 -18.00
N ASP A 76 -3.34 -21.41 -17.57
CA ASP A 76 -4.16 -22.60 -17.76
C ASP A 76 -5.52 -22.45 -17.05
N GLY A 77 -6.61 -22.61 -17.81
CA GLY A 77 -7.98 -22.49 -17.34
C GLY A 77 -8.54 -21.07 -17.17
N ALA A 78 -7.84 -20.01 -17.59
CA ALA A 78 -8.37 -18.65 -17.52
C ALA A 78 -9.38 -18.33 -18.64
N PRO A 79 -10.51 -17.65 -18.33
CA PRO A 79 -11.41 -17.11 -19.35
C PRO A 79 -10.83 -15.82 -19.96
N GLY A 80 -10.77 -15.74 -21.30
CA GLY A 80 -10.37 -14.51 -21.99
C GLY A 80 -8.89 -14.13 -21.79
N TYR A 81 -8.63 -12.85 -21.56
CA TYR A 81 -7.28 -12.29 -21.32
C TYR A 81 -7.03 -11.97 -19.83
N ASP A 82 -7.66 -12.71 -18.91
CA ASP A 82 -7.36 -12.59 -17.49
C ASP A 82 -5.87 -12.88 -17.24
N VAL A 83 -5.18 -11.95 -16.58
CA VAL A 83 -3.72 -12.02 -16.35
C VAL A 83 -3.41 -12.30 -14.88
N ILE A 84 -2.31 -13.02 -14.61
CA ILE A 84 -1.92 -13.49 -13.27
C ILE A 84 -1.78 -12.31 -12.30
N PHE A 85 -1.37 -11.15 -12.84
CA PHE A 85 -1.09 -9.92 -12.09
C PHE A 85 -2.31 -9.32 -11.36
N THR A 86 -3.53 -9.80 -11.63
CA THR A 86 -4.74 -9.41 -10.89
C THR A 86 -5.11 -10.37 -9.76
N TYR A 87 -4.28 -11.38 -9.47
CA TYR A 87 -4.55 -12.43 -8.50
C TYR A 87 -3.37 -12.65 -7.53
N MET A 88 -2.63 -11.58 -7.21
CA MET A 88 -1.45 -11.63 -6.32
C MET A 88 -1.66 -10.83 -5.02
N GLY A 89 -2.90 -10.48 -4.70
CA GLY A 89 -3.30 -9.71 -3.53
C GLY A 89 -2.63 -8.34 -3.49
N GLN A 90 -2.07 -8.01 -2.34
CA GLN A 90 -1.24 -6.83 -2.16
C GLN A 90 0.08 -6.89 -2.94
N LEU A 91 0.53 -8.03 -3.47
CA LEU A 91 1.78 -8.13 -4.24
C LEU A 91 1.60 -7.83 -5.73
N SER A 92 0.36 -7.58 -6.15
CA SER A 92 0.10 -7.21 -7.53
C SER A 92 0.68 -5.83 -7.88
N PRO A 93 1.29 -5.67 -9.09
CA PRO A 93 1.63 -4.36 -9.64
C PRO A 93 0.40 -3.44 -9.69
N TYR A 94 0.59 -2.12 -9.68
CA TYR A 94 -0.55 -1.20 -9.67
C TYR A 94 -1.49 -1.41 -10.89
N SER A 95 -2.79 -1.42 -10.62
CA SER A 95 -3.82 -1.19 -11.64
C SER A 95 -5.02 -0.46 -11.00
N PRO A 96 -5.83 0.28 -11.78
CA PRO A 96 -7.08 0.84 -11.26
C PRO A 96 -7.98 -0.24 -10.67
N SER A 97 -8.75 0.13 -9.64
CA SER A 97 -9.78 -0.75 -9.08
C SER A 97 -10.89 -1.02 -10.13
N PRO A 98 -11.55 -2.18 -10.13
CA PRO A 98 -12.75 -2.42 -10.93
C PRO A 98 -13.95 -1.57 -10.45
N GLY A 99 -13.88 -0.98 -9.25
CA GLY A 99 -14.92 -0.14 -8.67
C GLY A 99 -15.63 -0.79 -7.48
N PHE A 100 -16.46 0.00 -6.78
CA PHE A 100 -17.11 -0.41 -5.53
C PHE A 100 -18.64 -0.42 -5.62
N GLY A 101 -19.16 -0.58 -6.84
CA GLY A 101 -20.59 -0.72 -7.13
C GLY A 101 -21.36 0.60 -7.15
N VAL A 102 -20.71 1.68 -7.54
CA VAL A 102 -21.32 2.96 -7.94
C VAL A 102 -20.74 3.42 -9.26
N ASP A 103 -21.49 4.26 -9.98
CA ASP A 103 -21.06 4.85 -11.24
C ASP A 103 -20.14 6.04 -10.98
N GLU A 104 -19.24 6.33 -11.93
CA GLU A 104 -18.37 7.50 -11.88
C GLU A 104 -19.06 8.70 -12.55
N TYR A 105 -19.12 9.83 -11.86
CA TYR A 105 -19.78 11.05 -12.37
C TYR A 105 -18.80 12.21 -12.49
N PRO A 106 -18.91 13.05 -13.56
CA PRO A 106 -18.17 14.30 -13.60
C PRO A 106 -18.70 15.28 -12.55
N LEU A 107 -17.85 16.22 -12.13
CA LEU A 107 -18.26 17.35 -11.29
C LEU A 107 -19.36 18.16 -12.01
N PRO A 108 -20.43 18.57 -11.31
CA PRO A 108 -21.40 19.52 -11.86
C PRO A 108 -20.76 20.86 -12.25
N PRO A 109 -21.36 21.60 -13.19
CA PRO A 109 -20.91 22.94 -13.56
C PRO A 109 -20.83 23.87 -12.36
N GLY A 110 -19.68 24.51 -12.17
CA GLY A 110 -19.43 25.43 -11.06
C GLY A 110 -19.02 24.76 -9.74
N THR A 111 -18.99 23.43 -9.68
CA THR A 111 -18.43 22.67 -8.56
C THR A 111 -16.91 22.60 -8.66
N ASN A 112 -16.21 22.84 -7.56
CA ASN A 112 -14.76 22.81 -7.49
C ASN A 112 -14.29 21.83 -6.41
N ILE A 113 -13.23 21.06 -6.71
CA ILE A 113 -12.43 20.45 -5.65
C ILE A 113 -11.60 21.58 -5.03
N THR A 114 -11.61 21.72 -3.71
CA THR A 114 -10.88 22.79 -3.00
C THR A 114 -9.74 22.28 -2.15
N LYS A 115 -9.80 21.02 -1.71
CA LYS A 115 -8.69 20.32 -1.04
C LYS A 115 -8.63 18.85 -1.47
N VAL A 116 -7.43 18.27 -1.45
CA VAL A 116 -7.24 16.83 -1.60
C VAL A 116 -6.19 16.30 -0.61
N GLN A 117 -6.51 15.20 0.06
CA GLN A 117 -5.57 14.37 0.80
C GLN A 117 -5.32 13.10 0.01
N ILE A 118 -4.06 12.78 -0.28
CA ILE A 118 -3.70 11.55 -0.97
C ILE A 118 -2.75 10.74 -0.11
N LEU A 119 -3.15 9.50 0.19
CA LEU A 119 -2.37 8.52 0.93
C LEU A 119 -1.87 7.46 -0.06
N HIS A 120 -0.55 7.31 -0.19
CA HIS A 120 0.09 6.39 -1.12
C HIS A 120 0.73 5.21 -0.41
N ARG A 121 0.60 4.01 -0.98
CA ARG A 121 1.51 2.90 -0.70
C ARG A 121 2.82 3.10 -1.45
N HIS A 122 3.91 2.55 -0.94
CA HIS A 122 5.11 2.35 -1.75
C HIS A 122 4.86 1.53 -3.02
N GLY A 123 5.77 1.67 -3.99
CA GLY A 123 5.74 0.91 -5.24
C GLY A 123 6.19 -0.53 -5.08
N SER A 124 6.22 -1.26 -6.18
CA SER A 124 6.79 -2.61 -6.25
C SER A 124 8.21 -2.65 -5.67
N ARG A 125 8.49 -3.69 -4.88
CA ARG A 125 9.74 -3.83 -4.12
C ARG A 125 10.24 -5.27 -4.10
N TYR A 126 11.46 -5.47 -3.62
CA TYR A 126 11.94 -6.79 -3.20
C TYR A 126 11.20 -7.31 -1.96
N PRO A 127 11.27 -8.63 -1.68
CA PRO A 127 10.75 -9.21 -0.44
C PRO A 127 11.34 -8.55 0.81
N SER A 128 10.64 -8.67 1.93
CA SER A 128 11.20 -8.24 3.21
C SER A 128 12.31 -9.19 3.67
N SER A 129 13.27 -8.64 4.39
CA SER A 129 14.41 -9.37 4.96
C SER A 129 13.92 -10.40 5.96
N GLY A 130 14.39 -11.64 5.82
CA GLY A 130 13.97 -12.75 6.69
C GLY A 130 12.54 -13.23 6.43
N SER A 131 11.93 -12.84 5.30
CA SER A 131 10.63 -13.39 4.89
C SER A 131 10.74 -14.88 4.54
N SER A 132 9.64 -15.62 4.70
CA SER A 132 9.56 -17.04 4.32
C SER A 132 9.96 -17.29 2.86
N THR A 133 9.71 -16.33 1.97
CA THR A 133 10.12 -16.38 0.55
C THR A 133 11.64 -16.32 0.39
N GLU A 134 12.33 -15.46 1.15
CA GLU A 134 13.80 -15.42 1.16
C GLU A 134 14.37 -16.73 1.74
N GLU A 135 13.84 -17.18 2.88
CA GLU A 135 14.28 -18.40 3.53
C GLU A 135 14.09 -19.63 2.63
N PHE A 136 12.97 -19.71 1.93
CA PHE A 136 12.69 -20.75 0.94
C PHE A 136 13.69 -20.72 -0.21
N GLY A 137 13.99 -19.54 -0.77
CA GLY A 137 14.99 -19.39 -1.81
C GLY A 137 16.38 -19.89 -1.39
N GLN A 138 16.78 -19.59 -0.16
CA GLN A 138 18.03 -20.10 0.43
C GLN A 138 17.96 -21.62 0.70
N ARG A 139 16.78 -22.15 1.06
CA ARG A 139 16.54 -23.57 1.32
C ARG A 139 16.70 -24.41 0.06
N ILE A 140 16.20 -23.96 -1.10
CA ILE A 140 16.32 -24.68 -2.38
C ILE A 140 17.78 -25.01 -2.71
N ARG A 141 18.71 -24.05 -2.57
CA ARG A 141 20.15 -24.29 -2.79
C ARG A 141 20.69 -25.40 -1.90
N LYS A 142 20.36 -25.37 -0.60
CA LYS A 142 20.80 -26.38 0.37
C LYS A 142 20.21 -27.77 0.07
N LEU A 143 18.99 -27.84 -0.47
CA LEU A 143 18.38 -29.10 -0.87
C LEU A 143 19.14 -29.72 -2.05
N ILE A 144 19.49 -28.93 -3.05
CA ILE A 144 20.27 -29.38 -4.22
C ILE A 144 21.63 -29.91 -3.79
N GLU A 145 22.34 -29.19 -2.91
CA GLU A 145 23.63 -29.62 -2.33
C GLU A 145 23.53 -30.95 -1.57
N ARG A 146 22.35 -31.27 -1.02
CA ARG A 146 22.06 -32.54 -0.32
C ARG A 146 21.59 -33.65 -1.25
N GLY A 147 21.57 -33.42 -2.56
CA GLY A 147 21.19 -34.42 -3.56
C GLY A 147 19.70 -34.51 -3.87
N VAL A 148 18.90 -33.52 -3.42
CA VAL A 148 17.51 -33.39 -3.87
C VAL A 148 17.51 -33.04 -5.36
N LYS A 149 16.64 -33.69 -6.13
CA LYS A 149 16.49 -33.46 -7.56
C LYS A 149 15.09 -33.00 -7.89
N PHE A 150 15.00 -31.98 -8.74
CA PHE A 150 13.74 -31.48 -9.28
C PHE A 150 13.57 -31.95 -10.73
N GLU A 151 12.38 -32.39 -11.09
CA GLU A 151 12.04 -32.95 -12.42
C GLU A 151 10.87 -32.19 -13.05
N GLY A 152 10.59 -32.45 -14.33
CA GLY A 152 9.44 -31.87 -15.05
C GLY A 152 9.43 -30.34 -14.98
N ASP A 153 8.26 -29.77 -14.65
CA ASP A 153 8.07 -28.32 -14.56
C ASP A 153 8.92 -27.65 -13.46
N LEU A 154 9.41 -28.41 -12.47
CA LEU A 154 10.30 -27.91 -11.42
C LEU A 154 11.79 -28.07 -11.78
N SER A 155 12.12 -28.68 -12.92
CA SER A 155 13.52 -28.96 -13.30
C SER A 155 14.41 -27.72 -13.37
N PHE A 156 13.84 -26.54 -13.66
CA PHE A 156 14.58 -25.28 -13.65
C PHE A 156 15.16 -24.93 -12.26
N LEU A 157 14.58 -25.47 -11.17
CA LEU A 157 15.07 -25.24 -9.82
C LEU A 157 16.48 -25.78 -9.61
N ASN A 158 16.91 -26.80 -10.36
CA ASN A 158 18.25 -27.37 -10.23
C ASN A 158 19.37 -26.36 -10.59
N ASP A 159 19.05 -25.39 -11.46
CA ASP A 159 19.99 -24.34 -11.92
C ASP A 159 19.58 -22.95 -11.41
N TRP A 160 18.47 -22.85 -10.68
CA TRP A 160 17.95 -21.59 -10.18
C TRP A 160 18.67 -21.17 -8.89
N SER A 161 18.96 -19.88 -8.79
CA SER A 161 19.43 -19.24 -7.57
C SER A 161 18.52 -18.10 -7.16
N TYR A 162 18.33 -17.93 -5.85
CA TYR A 162 17.67 -16.74 -5.32
C TYR A 162 18.54 -15.51 -5.52
N GLU A 163 18.10 -14.59 -6.38
CA GLU A 163 18.83 -13.37 -6.74
C GLU A 163 18.10 -12.07 -6.34
N LEU A 164 16.96 -12.18 -5.65
CA LEU A 164 16.19 -11.04 -5.19
C LEU A 164 16.94 -10.28 -4.08
N GLY A 165 16.80 -8.96 -4.09
CA GLY A 165 17.27 -8.09 -3.02
C GLY A 165 16.41 -8.21 -1.75
N ALA A 166 16.40 -7.16 -0.94
CA ALA A 166 15.54 -7.04 0.23
C ALA A 166 15.07 -5.59 0.42
N GLU A 167 13.80 -5.45 0.81
CA GLU A 167 13.10 -4.23 1.24
C GLU A 167 12.93 -3.10 0.21
N ILE A 168 13.95 -2.80 -0.59
CA ILE A 168 13.99 -1.61 -1.45
C ILE A 168 13.12 -1.72 -2.71
N LEU A 169 12.79 -0.57 -3.30
CA LEU A 169 12.03 -0.51 -4.55
C LEU A 169 12.79 -1.15 -5.72
N VAL A 170 12.05 -1.85 -6.57
CA VAL A 170 12.54 -2.29 -7.88
C VAL A 170 12.30 -1.18 -8.92
N PRO A 171 12.92 -1.23 -10.12
CA PRO A 171 12.66 -0.23 -11.18
C PRO A 171 11.18 -0.03 -11.48
N ARG A 172 10.39 -1.12 -11.48
CA ARG A 172 8.93 -1.04 -11.68
C ARG A 172 8.24 -0.20 -10.60
N GLY A 173 8.63 -0.34 -9.33
CA GLY A 173 8.03 0.43 -8.24
C GLY A 173 8.31 1.93 -8.34
N ARG A 174 9.50 2.30 -8.80
CA ARG A 174 9.85 3.70 -9.08
C ARG A 174 8.98 4.27 -10.20
N GLN A 175 8.79 3.51 -11.29
CA GLN A 175 7.88 3.88 -12.38
C GLN A 175 6.44 4.07 -11.89
N GLU A 176 5.91 3.13 -11.10
CA GLU A 176 4.53 3.19 -10.59
C GLU A 176 4.23 4.50 -9.83
N LEU A 177 5.19 4.98 -9.02
CA LEU A 177 5.03 6.21 -8.25
C LEU A 177 5.25 7.46 -9.11
N PHE A 178 6.20 7.41 -10.04
CA PHE A 178 6.38 8.49 -11.01
C PHE A 178 5.13 8.71 -11.87
N ASP A 179 4.54 7.62 -12.39
CA ASP A 179 3.29 7.64 -13.15
C ASP A 179 2.12 8.11 -12.27
N SER A 180 2.09 7.72 -10.99
CA SER A 180 1.12 8.27 -10.03
C SER A 180 1.29 9.79 -9.87
N GLY A 181 2.52 10.28 -9.77
CA GLY A 181 2.82 11.72 -9.71
C GLY A 181 2.28 12.48 -10.92
N ILE A 182 2.51 11.96 -12.13
CA ILE A 182 1.98 12.53 -13.37
C ILE A 182 0.45 12.55 -13.36
N LEU A 183 -0.19 11.43 -13.03
CA LEU A 183 -1.65 11.33 -12.97
C LEU A 183 -2.24 12.40 -12.05
N HIS A 184 -1.70 12.54 -10.83
CA HIS A 184 -2.20 13.50 -9.86
C HIS A 184 -1.87 14.94 -10.24
N ARG A 185 -0.81 15.19 -11.02
CA ARG A 185 -0.55 16.52 -11.60
C ARG A 185 -1.64 16.91 -12.59
N TYR A 186 -2.13 15.98 -13.41
CA TYR A 186 -3.27 16.24 -14.29
C TYR A 186 -4.58 16.43 -13.52
N ASN A 187 -4.83 15.63 -12.49
CA ASN A 187 -6.09 15.67 -11.74
C ASN A 187 -6.18 16.86 -10.76
N TYR A 188 -5.10 17.18 -10.06
CA TYR A 188 -5.10 18.10 -8.91
C TYR A 188 -4.07 19.22 -9.01
N GLY A 189 -3.31 19.31 -10.10
CA GLY A 189 -2.22 20.27 -10.23
C GLY A 189 -2.64 21.74 -10.12
N GLN A 190 -3.92 22.07 -10.36
CA GLN A 190 -4.45 23.43 -10.19
C GLN A 190 -4.66 23.83 -8.72
N LEU A 191 -4.71 22.86 -7.79
CA LEU A 191 -4.79 23.14 -6.35
C LEU A 191 -3.45 23.61 -5.77
N TYR A 192 -2.36 23.44 -6.51
CA TYR A 192 -1.04 23.84 -6.06
C TYR A 192 -0.85 25.35 -6.20
N ASP A 193 -0.59 26.04 -5.08
CA ASP A 193 -0.13 27.42 -5.08
C ASP A 193 1.40 27.48 -5.26
N PRO A 194 1.90 28.01 -6.40
CA PRO A 194 3.34 28.10 -6.64
C PRO A 194 4.06 29.14 -5.76
N SER A 195 3.34 29.94 -4.98
CA SER A 195 3.92 30.91 -4.04
C SER A 195 4.51 30.27 -2.77
N ALA A 196 4.12 29.03 -2.47
CA ALA A 196 4.53 28.30 -1.28
C ALA A 196 5.00 26.87 -1.57
N LYS A 197 5.85 26.34 -0.69
CA LYS A 197 6.14 24.90 -0.69
C LYS A 197 5.07 24.15 0.09
N ILE A 198 4.65 23.00 -0.44
CA ILE A 198 3.81 22.08 0.33
C ILE A 198 4.69 21.17 1.20
N LEU A 199 4.22 20.84 2.40
CA LEU A 199 4.75 19.76 3.21
C LEU A 199 4.16 18.42 2.74
N VAL A 200 5.04 17.45 2.54
CA VAL A 200 4.74 16.06 2.17
C VAL A 200 5.32 15.16 3.23
N ARG A 201 4.61 14.11 3.68
CA ARG A 201 5.11 13.22 4.75
C ARG A 201 5.32 11.80 4.25
N THR A 202 6.36 11.16 4.76
CA THR A 202 6.68 9.75 4.51
C THR A 202 7.33 9.16 5.77
N THR A 203 7.65 7.87 5.75
CA THR A 203 8.38 7.21 6.85
C THR A 203 9.86 7.01 6.52
N THR A 204 10.68 6.71 7.54
CA THR A 204 12.15 6.59 7.36
C THR A 204 12.61 5.41 6.52
N GLN A 205 11.77 4.39 6.29
CA GLN A 205 12.19 3.25 5.50
C GLN A 205 12.55 3.65 4.07
N ASN A 206 13.64 3.09 3.55
CA ASN A 206 14.20 3.49 2.26
C ASN A 206 13.16 3.47 1.12
N ARG A 207 12.37 2.38 1.02
CA ARG A 207 11.30 2.25 0.03
C ARG A 207 10.21 3.32 0.12
N MET A 208 9.96 3.84 1.31
CA MET A 208 8.93 4.85 1.57
C MET A 208 9.40 6.23 1.12
N ARG A 209 10.64 6.58 1.49
CA ARG A 209 11.29 7.80 1.02
C ARG A 209 11.40 7.82 -0.51
N GLU A 210 11.92 6.77 -1.12
CA GLU A 210 12.07 6.71 -2.57
C GLU A 210 10.72 6.76 -3.31
N SER A 211 9.67 6.18 -2.73
CA SER A 211 8.31 6.27 -3.29
C SER A 211 7.82 7.71 -3.33
N ALA A 212 8.02 8.47 -2.24
CA ALA A 212 7.67 9.88 -2.18
C ALA A 212 8.47 10.71 -3.18
N GLU A 213 9.79 10.47 -3.29
CA GLU A 213 10.66 11.19 -4.22
C GLU A 213 10.30 10.93 -5.68
N ASN A 214 9.99 9.68 -6.07
CA ASN A 214 9.57 9.36 -7.43
C ASN A 214 8.21 9.97 -7.76
N PHE A 215 7.26 9.96 -6.84
CA PHE A 215 5.98 10.66 -7.00
C PHE A 215 6.19 12.17 -7.21
N LEU A 216 7.00 12.80 -6.35
CA LEU A 216 7.28 14.22 -6.42
C LEU A 216 7.99 14.60 -7.73
N ALA A 217 8.90 13.75 -8.21
CA ALA A 217 9.52 13.91 -9.51
C ALA A 217 8.51 13.83 -10.66
N GLY A 218 7.51 12.95 -10.58
CA GLY A 218 6.42 12.89 -11.56
C GLY A 218 5.46 14.08 -11.49
N PHE A 219 5.19 14.59 -10.29
CA PHE A 219 4.23 15.67 -10.05
C PHE A 219 4.81 17.06 -10.35
N PHE A 220 6.01 17.36 -9.85
CA PHE A 220 6.66 18.68 -9.95
C PHE A 220 7.87 18.71 -10.90
N GLY A 221 8.41 17.55 -11.30
CA GLY A 221 9.68 17.44 -12.03
C GLY A 221 10.88 17.17 -11.12
N LEU A 222 12.07 17.00 -11.71
CA LEU A 222 13.28 16.59 -10.99
C LEU A 222 13.77 17.60 -9.92
N ASN A 223 13.33 18.86 -10.01
CA ASN A 223 13.65 19.91 -9.04
C ASN A 223 12.52 20.12 -8.01
N TRP A 224 11.72 19.09 -7.73
CA TRP A 224 10.55 19.15 -6.84
C TRP A 224 10.85 19.75 -5.47
N GLN A 225 12.09 19.70 -4.99
CA GLN A 225 12.52 20.31 -3.71
C GLN A 225 12.29 21.82 -3.68
N GLN A 226 12.10 22.48 -4.83
CA GLN A 226 11.70 23.88 -4.91
C GLN A 226 10.22 24.10 -4.58
N ASN A 227 9.38 23.07 -4.76
CA ASN A 227 7.92 23.12 -4.63
C ASN A 227 7.40 22.35 -3.40
N ALA A 228 8.18 21.43 -2.85
CA ALA A 228 7.78 20.62 -1.71
C ALA A 228 8.92 20.41 -0.70
N THR A 229 8.55 20.23 0.56
CA THR A 229 9.42 19.78 1.65
C THR A 229 8.98 18.39 2.08
N LEU A 230 9.89 17.42 2.05
CA LEU A 230 9.62 16.06 2.50
C LEU A 230 9.97 15.91 3.98
N LEU A 231 8.95 15.70 4.82
CA LEU A 231 9.08 15.35 6.23
C LEU A 231 9.10 13.83 6.37
N THR A 232 10.19 13.31 6.92
CA THR A 232 10.36 11.87 7.14
C THR A 232 10.14 11.55 8.62
N ILE A 233 9.08 10.80 8.93
CA ILE A 233 8.71 10.40 10.29
C ILE A 233 9.39 9.07 10.62
N ILE A 234 10.05 8.99 11.78
CA ILE A 234 10.78 7.79 12.20
C ILE A 234 9.85 6.58 12.33
N GLU A 235 10.23 5.49 11.68
CA GLU A 235 9.57 4.20 11.76
C GLU A 235 10.44 3.23 12.59
N GLU A 236 10.41 3.42 13.92
CA GLU A 236 11.15 2.60 14.88
C GLU A 236 10.43 2.58 16.24
N LYS A 237 10.68 1.55 17.05
CA LYS A 237 10.15 1.44 18.42
C LYS A 237 10.52 2.68 19.24
N GLY A 238 9.55 3.20 19.99
CA GLY A 238 9.71 4.40 20.80
C GLY A 238 9.44 5.72 20.08
N PHE A 239 9.17 5.71 18.78
CA PHE A 239 8.75 6.89 18.01
C PHE A 239 7.31 6.75 17.55
N ASN A 240 6.47 7.76 17.82
CA ASN A 240 5.09 7.80 17.34
C ASN A 240 5.03 8.12 15.85
N ASN A 241 4.24 7.34 15.10
CA ASN A 241 4.10 7.48 13.66
C ASN A 241 2.71 7.01 13.17
N SER A 242 1.86 7.95 12.75
CA SER A 242 0.52 7.68 12.20
C SER A 242 0.56 6.99 10.82
N LEU A 243 1.69 7.06 10.12
CA LEU A 243 1.93 6.44 8.81
C LEU A 243 2.59 5.05 8.92
N SER A 244 3.01 4.62 10.10
CA SER A 244 3.43 3.23 10.40
C SER A 244 3.34 2.96 11.90
N ALA A 245 2.17 2.46 12.31
CA ALA A 245 1.73 2.48 13.71
C ALA A 245 2.11 1.22 14.53
N ASP A 246 2.55 0.14 13.87
CA ASP A 246 2.79 -1.17 14.51
C ASP A 246 3.86 -1.09 15.59
N LYS A 247 4.95 -0.34 15.34
CA LYS A 247 6.09 -0.25 16.27
C LYS A 247 5.77 0.42 17.61
N GLN A 248 4.58 1.02 17.78
CA GLN A 248 4.16 1.65 19.04
C GLN A 248 3.13 0.85 19.82
N CYS A 249 2.65 -0.26 19.26
CA CYS A 249 1.57 -1.06 19.84
C CYS A 249 2.10 -2.46 20.19
N PRO A 250 2.47 -2.72 21.46
CA PRO A 250 3.05 -4.00 21.87
C PRO A 250 2.16 -5.22 21.57
N ASN A 251 0.84 -5.06 21.59
CA ASN A 251 -0.08 -6.13 21.22
C ASN A 251 -0.11 -6.43 19.72
N SER A 252 0.31 -5.49 18.86
CA SER A 252 0.38 -5.72 17.41
C SER A 252 1.51 -6.67 17.00
N ASP A 253 2.58 -6.77 17.82
CA ASP A 253 3.70 -7.70 17.63
C ASP A 253 3.40 -9.13 18.16
N LYS A 254 2.18 -9.42 18.63
CA LYS A 254 1.80 -10.71 19.24
C LYS A 254 0.84 -11.49 18.33
N ASP A 255 0.89 -12.82 18.41
CA ASP A 255 0.00 -13.74 17.67
C ASP A 255 -1.50 -13.40 17.79
N LEU A 256 -1.92 -12.79 18.91
CA LEU A 256 -3.31 -12.33 19.10
C LEU A 256 -3.77 -11.32 18.04
N SER A 257 -2.85 -10.58 17.42
CA SER A 257 -3.14 -9.56 16.40
C SER A 257 -3.10 -10.09 14.97
N SER A 258 -2.74 -11.36 14.78
CA SER A 258 -2.65 -12.00 13.45
C SER A 258 -3.51 -13.26 13.32
N PRO A 259 -4.79 -13.28 13.76
CA PRO A 259 -5.67 -14.44 13.55
C PRO A 259 -5.84 -14.79 12.06
N GLY A 260 -5.58 -13.84 11.16
CA GLY A 260 -5.57 -14.03 9.70
C GLY A 260 -4.57 -15.08 9.23
N ASP A 261 -3.41 -15.22 9.89
CA ASP A 261 -2.39 -16.21 9.53
C ASP A 261 -2.93 -17.64 9.66
N TYR A 262 -3.68 -17.91 10.73
CA TYR A 262 -4.32 -19.21 10.94
C TYR A 262 -5.40 -19.48 9.90
N GLY A 263 -6.23 -18.49 9.58
CA GLY A 263 -7.25 -18.60 8.55
C GLY A 263 -6.64 -18.84 7.16
N SER A 264 -5.59 -18.10 6.83
CA SER A 264 -4.88 -18.21 5.55
C SER A 264 -4.21 -19.56 5.42
N LYS A 265 -3.54 -20.04 6.48
CA LYS A 265 -2.90 -21.36 6.51
C LYS A 265 -3.92 -22.50 6.36
N GLN A 266 -5.11 -22.39 6.95
CA GLN A 266 -6.19 -23.36 6.71
C GLN A 266 -6.61 -23.37 5.25
N TRP A 267 -6.81 -22.20 4.66
CA TRP A 267 -7.17 -22.08 3.25
C TRP A 267 -6.09 -22.62 2.31
N GLN A 268 -4.81 -22.30 2.57
CA GLN A 268 -3.66 -22.84 1.83
C GLN A 268 -3.68 -24.37 1.76
N ASN A 269 -3.97 -25.04 2.87
CA ASN A 269 -4.08 -26.51 2.89
C ASN A 269 -5.23 -27.06 2.03
N ILE A 270 -6.24 -26.24 1.71
CA ILE A 270 -7.37 -26.63 0.86
C ILE A 270 -7.03 -26.38 -0.61
N TYR A 271 -6.70 -25.14 -0.98
CA TYR A 271 -6.56 -24.78 -2.39
C TYR A 271 -5.25 -25.30 -3.02
N LEU A 272 -4.21 -25.53 -2.22
CA LEU A 272 -2.94 -26.07 -2.71
C LEU A 272 -2.81 -27.59 -2.61
N ASP A 273 -3.74 -28.32 -1.99
CA ASP A 273 -3.60 -29.78 -1.82
C ASP A 273 -3.29 -30.52 -3.14
N ALA A 274 -3.99 -30.16 -4.21
CA ALA A 274 -3.77 -30.73 -5.54
C ALA A 274 -2.41 -30.32 -6.14
N ALA A 275 -2.03 -29.04 -6.00
CA ALA A 275 -0.75 -28.51 -6.48
C ALA A 275 0.44 -29.14 -5.75
N THR A 276 0.36 -29.27 -4.43
CA THR A 276 1.38 -29.92 -3.59
C THR A 276 1.56 -31.38 -3.98
N LYS A 277 0.47 -32.13 -4.19
CA LYS A 277 0.53 -33.52 -4.69
C LYS A 277 1.10 -33.61 -6.11
N ARG A 278 0.84 -32.61 -6.97
CA ARG A 278 1.43 -32.51 -8.31
C ARG A 278 2.94 -32.31 -8.22
N PHE A 279 3.40 -31.35 -7.42
CA PHE A 279 4.81 -31.03 -7.27
C PHE A 279 5.62 -32.09 -6.52
N GLN A 280 5.06 -32.74 -5.49
CA GLN A 280 5.75 -33.83 -4.79
C GLN A 280 6.21 -34.96 -5.74
N LYS A 281 5.47 -35.25 -6.81
CA LYS A 281 5.85 -36.26 -7.81
C LYS A 281 7.15 -35.89 -8.56
N LEU A 282 7.41 -34.59 -8.67
CA LEU A 282 8.54 -34.00 -9.37
C LEU A 282 9.76 -33.75 -8.47
N VAL A 283 9.69 -34.08 -7.17
CA VAL A 283 10.77 -33.87 -6.20
C VAL A 283 11.28 -35.22 -5.69
N LYS A 284 12.58 -35.48 -5.83
CA LYS A 284 13.24 -36.70 -5.34
C LYS A 284 14.14 -36.38 -4.15
N GLY A 285 14.03 -37.17 -3.07
CA GLY A 285 14.87 -37.03 -1.88
C GLY A 285 14.40 -35.97 -0.88
N TYR A 286 13.20 -35.41 -1.05
CA TYR A 286 12.61 -34.43 -0.16
C TYR A 286 11.09 -34.58 -0.07
N THR A 287 10.53 -34.34 1.11
CA THR A 287 9.08 -34.28 1.33
C THR A 287 8.62 -32.84 1.09
N TRP A 288 7.95 -32.63 -0.04
CA TRP A 288 7.43 -31.35 -0.49
C TRP A 288 6.13 -31.00 0.24
N THR A 289 6.05 -29.79 0.78
CA THR A 289 4.95 -29.35 1.64
C THR A 289 4.03 -28.33 0.95
N VAL A 290 2.89 -28.04 1.59
CA VAL A 290 1.99 -26.94 1.20
C VAL A 290 2.71 -25.61 1.31
N GLU A 291 3.54 -25.42 2.35
CA GLU A 291 4.35 -24.22 2.53
C GLU A 291 5.35 -24.03 1.38
N ASP A 292 6.07 -25.09 0.99
CA ASP A 292 6.96 -25.02 -0.18
C ASP A 292 6.19 -24.64 -1.46
N THR A 293 4.98 -25.17 -1.61
CA THR A 293 4.09 -24.86 -2.75
C THR A 293 3.64 -23.39 -2.72
N TYR A 294 3.32 -22.86 -1.54
CA TYR A 294 2.92 -21.46 -1.36
C TYR A 294 4.08 -20.50 -1.64
N GLU A 295 5.31 -20.86 -1.23
CA GLU A 295 6.48 -20.03 -1.49
C GLU A 295 6.86 -19.99 -2.98
N LEU A 296 6.60 -21.05 -3.75
CA LEU A 296 6.66 -20.98 -5.22
C LEU A 296 5.66 -19.93 -5.76
N GLN A 297 4.42 -19.87 -5.26
CA GLN A 297 3.47 -18.83 -5.67
C GLN A 297 3.96 -17.44 -5.27
N SER A 298 4.51 -17.29 -4.06
CA SER A 298 5.04 -16.01 -3.55
C SER A 298 6.26 -15.50 -4.32
N LEU A 299 7.10 -16.38 -4.89
CA LEU A 299 8.24 -15.97 -5.72
C LEU A 299 7.82 -15.32 -7.04
N CYS A 300 6.72 -15.76 -7.66
CA CYS A 300 6.23 -15.22 -8.93
C CYS A 300 6.05 -13.68 -8.93
N PRO A 301 5.27 -13.05 -8.01
CA PRO A 301 5.10 -11.61 -8.00
C PRO A 301 6.44 -10.88 -7.82
N TYR A 302 7.26 -11.32 -6.87
CA TYR A 302 8.53 -10.65 -6.54
C TYR A 302 9.56 -10.74 -7.68
N GLU A 303 9.76 -11.93 -8.25
CA GLU A 303 10.64 -12.07 -9.42
C GLU A 303 10.09 -11.31 -10.62
N THR A 304 8.78 -11.30 -10.83
CA THR A 304 8.25 -10.60 -12.00
C THR A 304 8.47 -9.10 -11.91
N VAL A 305 8.21 -8.47 -10.76
CA VAL A 305 8.44 -7.02 -10.63
C VAL A 305 9.93 -6.66 -10.59
N ALA A 306 10.80 -7.56 -10.11
CA ALA A 306 12.24 -7.34 -10.05
C ALA A 306 12.94 -7.58 -11.39
N PHE A 307 12.60 -8.68 -12.06
CA PHE A 307 13.32 -9.20 -13.23
C PHE A 307 12.54 -9.05 -14.52
N GLY A 308 11.28 -8.60 -14.47
CA GLY A 308 10.37 -8.48 -15.61
C GLY A 308 9.69 -9.79 -16.01
N PHE A 309 10.07 -10.91 -15.42
CA PHE A 309 9.51 -12.23 -15.70
C PHE A 309 9.83 -13.20 -14.57
N SER A 310 8.96 -14.19 -14.35
CA SER A 310 9.23 -15.29 -13.43
C SER A 310 8.69 -16.62 -13.97
N ARG A 311 9.53 -17.66 -13.90
CA ARG A 311 9.13 -19.03 -14.27
C ARG A 311 8.11 -19.62 -13.28
N PHE A 312 8.12 -19.15 -12.03
CA PHE A 312 7.19 -19.62 -11.00
C PHE A 312 5.73 -19.35 -11.36
N CYS A 313 5.46 -18.29 -12.13
CA CYS A 313 4.10 -17.90 -12.49
C CYS A 313 3.35 -18.97 -13.29
N GLN A 314 4.06 -19.71 -14.15
CA GLN A 314 3.49 -20.73 -15.04
C GLN A 314 3.24 -22.07 -14.36
N LEU A 315 3.69 -22.26 -13.12
CA LEU A 315 3.53 -23.52 -12.39
C LEU A 315 2.10 -23.76 -11.88
N PHE A 316 1.28 -22.70 -11.90
CA PHE A 316 -0.02 -22.66 -11.27
C PHE A 316 -1.14 -22.37 -12.27
N THR A 317 -2.28 -23.02 -12.03
CA THR A 317 -3.51 -22.82 -12.80
C THR A 317 -4.23 -21.54 -12.36
N TYR A 318 -5.21 -21.11 -13.17
CA TYR A 318 -6.04 -19.95 -12.84
C TYR A 318 -6.77 -20.08 -11.48
N GLN A 319 -7.28 -21.28 -11.15
CA GLN A 319 -7.95 -21.48 -9.86
C GLN A 319 -6.98 -21.43 -8.68
N GLU A 320 -5.74 -21.88 -8.87
CA GLU A 320 -4.69 -21.80 -7.84
C GLU A 320 -4.25 -20.34 -7.61
N TRP A 321 -4.26 -19.49 -8.66
CA TRP A 321 -4.05 -18.05 -8.52
C TRP A 321 -5.19 -17.34 -7.82
N LYS A 322 -6.46 -17.68 -8.12
CA LYS A 322 -7.60 -17.19 -7.35
C LYS A 322 -7.54 -17.61 -5.88
N GLY A 323 -7.05 -18.82 -5.62
CA GLY A 323 -6.77 -19.30 -4.26
C GLY A 323 -5.72 -18.46 -3.54
N PHE A 324 -4.67 -18.04 -4.26
CA PHE A 324 -3.61 -17.18 -3.73
C PHE A 324 -4.08 -15.73 -3.45
N GLU A 325 -4.88 -15.12 -4.32
CA GLU A 325 -5.54 -13.83 -4.02
C GLU A 325 -6.29 -13.94 -2.69
N TYR A 326 -7.14 -14.97 -2.58
CA TYR A 326 -7.99 -15.14 -1.41
C TYR A 326 -7.21 -15.47 -0.12
N SER A 327 -6.08 -16.17 -0.21
CA SER A 327 -5.22 -16.42 0.95
C SER A 327 -4.62 -15.14 1.50
N ARG A 328 -4.26 -14.20 0.61
CA ARG A 328 -3.79 -12.87 0.98
C ARG A 328 -4.92 -12.03 1.57
N ASP A 329 -6.12 -12.10 0.99
CA ASP A 329 -7.29 -11.40 1.52
C ASP A 329 -7.61 -11.81 2.96
N ILE A 330 -7.59 -13.12 3.27
CA ILE A 330 -7.78 -13.65 4.62
C ILE A 330 -6.71 -13.14 5.59
N GLU A 331 -5.45 -13.24 5.20
CA GLU A 331 -4.28 -12.80 5.97
C GLU A 331 -4.45 -11.33 6.39
N SER A 332 -4.63 -10.44 5.41
CA SER A 332 -4.78 -9.01 5.69
C SER A 332 -6.07 -8.66 6.41
N TYR A 333 -7.19 -9.37 6.16
CA TYR A 333 -8.43 -9.15 6.90
C TYR A 333 -8.23 -9.37 8.41
N GLY A 334 -7.53 -10.44 8.76
CA GLY A 334 -7.28 -10.83 10.15
C GLY A 334 -6.08 -10.14 10.80
N GLU A 335 -5.15 -9.57 10.05
CA GLU A 335 -3.96 -8.90 10.58
C GLU A 335 -4.10 -7.36 10.64
N ALA A 336 -4.65 -6.76 9.57
CA ALA A 336 -4.62 -5.33 9.34
C ALA A 336 -6.01 -4.71 9.11
N SER A 337 -7.08 -5.50 9.17
CA SER A 337 -8.45 -5.03 8.94
C SER A 337 -9.41 -5.34 10.09
N PHE A 338 -10.70 -5.36 9.81
CA PHE A 338 -11.79 -5.55 10.78
C PHE A 338 -11.67 -6.84 11.61
N GLY A 339 -10.94 -7.86 11.11
CA GLY A 339 -10.67 -9.11 11.81
C GLY A 339 -9.52 -9.06 12.83
N SER A 340 -8.78 -7.96 12.90
CA SER A 340 -7.66 -7.78 13.84
C SER A 340 -8.08 -6.98 15.07
N PRO A 341 -7.75 -7.39 16.31
CA PRO A 341 -8.10 -6.66 17.52
C PRO A 341 -7.35 -5.33 17.69
N THR A 342 -6.31 -5.06 16.90
CA THR A 342 -5.51 -3.83 17.00
C THR A 342 -5.67 -2.90 15.80
N ALA A 343 -6.27 -3.35 14.69
CA ALA A 343 -6.27 -2.59 13.45
C ALA A 343 -6.91 -1.20 13.56
N ARG A 344 -8.03 -1.07 14.29
CA ARG A 344 -8.69 0.24 14.48
C ARG A 344 -7.80 1.19 15.27
N ALA A 345 -7.16 0.71 16.34
CA ALA A 345 -6.22 1.48 17.15
C ALA A 345 -5.00 1.94 16.36
N LEU A 346 -4.47 1.08 15.48
CA LEU A 346 -3.30 1.41 14.68
C LEU A 346 -3.60 2.40 13.55
N GLY A 347 -4.82 2.40 13.01
CA GLY A 347 -5.24 3.35 11.96
C GLY A 347 -5.70 4.71 12.47
N ILE A 348 -6.01 4.84 13.77
CA ILE A 348 -6.75 6.01 14.28
C ILE A 348 -5.95 7.32 14.21
N GLY A 349 -4.63 7.26 14.30
CA GLY A 349 -3.77 8.45 14.24
C GLY A 349 -4.00 9.25 12.95
N PHE A 350 -3.96 8.57 11.80
CA PHE A 350 -4.20 9.22 10.51
C PHE A 350 -5.63 9.78 10.39
N VAL A 351 -6.64 9.11 10.94
CA VAL A 351 -8.02 9.59 10.92
C VAL A 351 -8.14 10.90 11.69
N VAL A 352 -7.55 10.99 12.89
CA VAL A 352 -7.53 12.21 13.70
C VAL A 352 -6.79 13.34 12.97
N GLU A 353 -5.63 13.06 12.39
CA GLU A 353 -4.89 14.02 11.57
C GLU A 353 -5.72 14.55 10.39
N LEU A 354 -6.41 13.65 9.66
CA LEU A 354 -7.25 14.07 8.55
C LEU A 354 -8.37 15.00 9.04
N LEU A 355 -9.07 14.63 10.12
CA LEU A 355 -10.15 15.47 10.66
C LEU A 355 -9.63 16.86 11.05
N ALA A 356 -8.46 16.94 11.69
CA ALA A 356 -7.81 18.21 12.03
C ALA A 356 -7.53 19.06 10.76
N ARG A 357 -7.02 18.46 9.68
CA ARG A 357 -6.82 19.14 8.37
C ARG A 357 -8.13 19.62 7.74
N LEU A 358 -9.18 18.80 7.80
CA LEU A 358 -10.51 19.14 7.26
C LEU A 358 -11.15 20.29 8.05
N GLN A 359 -10.96 20.31 9.37
CA GLN A 359 -11.49 21.32 10.28
C GLN A 359 -10.59 22.56 10.41
N GLY A 360 -9.39 22.53 9.85
CA GLY A 360 -8.49 23.69 9.78
C GLY A 360 -7.75 24.00 11.07
N HIS A 361 -7.47 23.00 11.91
CA HIS A 361 -6.68 23.15 13.14
C HIS A 361 -5.59 22.07 13.25
N VAL A 362 -4.54 22.36 14.02
CA VAL A 362 -3.51 21.37 14.35
C VAL A 362 -4.09 20.30 15.29
N VAL A 363 -3.43 19.15 15.42
CA VAL A 363 -3.91 18.09 16.31
C VAL A 363 -3.80 18.54 17.78
N ASP A 364 -4.89 18.39 18.53
CA ASP A 364 -5.02 18.79 19.94
C ASP A 364 -5.43 17.63 20.86
N THR A 365 -5.38 16.39 20.37
CA THR A 365 -5.69 15.20 21.17
C THR A 365 -4.64 14.93 22.25
N PRO A 366 -5.02 14.44 23.44
CA PRO A 366 -4.06 14.15 24.50
C PRO A 366 -2.99 13.14 24.07
N PRO A 367 -1.72 13.31 24.50
CA PRO A 367 -0.67 12.32 24.25
C PRO A 367 -1.08 10.91 24.75
N GLY A 368 -0.67 9.87 24.02
CA GLY A 368 -0.96 8.48 24.38
C GLY A 368 -2.36 7.99 23.98
N THR A 369 -3.19 8.82 23.34
CA THR A 369 -4.52 8.39 22.86
C THR A 369 -4.51 7.78 21.45
N SER A 370 -3.39 7.87 20.75
CA SER A 370 -3.17 7.34 19.40
C SER A 370 -1.66 7.22 19.09
N THR A 371 -1.33 6.81 17.86
CA THR A 371 0.05 6.75 17.33
C THR A 371 0.58 8.09 16.83
N ILE A 372 -0.11 9.21 17.09
CA ILE A 372 0.31 10.55 16.67
C ILE A 372 1.54 11.02 17.46
N ASN A 373 2.46 11.67 16.75
CA ASN A 373 3.55 12.42 17.38
C ASN A 373 3.08 13.85 17.67
N THR A 374 2.70 14.11 18.93
CA THR A 374 2.14 15.42 19.32
C THR A 374 3.11 16.57 19.10
N THR A 375 4.44 16.35 19.12
CA THR A 375 5.42 17.40 18.83
C THR A 375 5.40 17.84 17.36
N LEU A 376 5.20 16.89 16.44
CA LEU A 376 5.09 17.20 15.01
C LEU A 376 3.71 17.78 14.68
N ASP A 377 2.66 17.21 15.26
CA ASP A 377 1.29 17.46 14.82
C ASP A 377 0.62 18.65 15.50
N SER A 378 1.20 19.17 16.58
CA SER A 378 0.77 20.42 17.23
C SER A 378 1.48 21.66 16.67
N ASN A 379 2.24 21.53 15.57
CA ASN A 379 3.05 22.60 14.99
C ASN A 379 2.75 22.76 13.50
N GLU A 380 2.27 23.94 13.08
CA GLU A 380 1.92 24.24 11.68
C GLU A 380 3.08 24.08 10.69
N THR A 381 4.33 24.14 11.16
CA THR A 381 5.52 23.93 10.31
C THR A 381 5.63 22.47 9.86
N THR A 382 5.29 21.53 10.74
CA THR A 382 5.39 20.07 10.51
C THR A 382 4.02 19.42 10.29
N PHE A 383 2.94 20.17 10.50
CA PHE A 383 1.57 19.78 10.24
C PHE A 383 0.72 20.99 9.81
N PRO A 384 0.94 21.53 8.59
CA PRO A 384 0.19 22.68 8.09
C PRO A 384 -1.27 22.30 7.79
N THR A 385 -2.21 23.21 8.03
CA THR A 385 -3.67 22.98 7.84
C THR A 385 -4.25 23.87 6.72
N ASN A 386 -3.41 24.72 6.14
CA ASN A 386 -3.73 25.70 5.11
C ASN A 386 -3.28 25.28 3.70
N GLN A 387 -2.96 24.00 3.47
CA GLN A 387 -2.63 23.49 2.14
C GLN A 387 -3.91 22.99 1.44
N SER A 388 -3.92 23.09 0.11
CA SER A 388 -4.97 22.47 -0.71
C SER A 388 -4.59 21.07 -1.19
N ILE A 389 -3.31 20.70 -1.11
CA ILE A 389 -2.79 19.37 -1.45
C ILE A 389 -2.03 18.81 -0.26
N TYR A 390 -2.42 17.62 0.18
CA TYR A 390 -1.73 16.83 1.19
C TYR A 390 -1.30 15.49 0.61
N LEU A 391 -0.03 15.15 0.80
CA LEU A 391 0.58 13.93 0.26
C LEU A 391 1.25 13.19 1.41
N ASP A 392 0.75 12.00 1.70
CA ASP A 392 1.30 11.10 2.71
C ASP A 392 1.65 9.75 2.08
N PHE A 393 2.77 9.16 2.49
CA PHE A 393 3.24 7.85 2.00
C PHE A 393 3.34 6.87 3.17
N THR A 394 2.74 5.69 3.01
CA THR A 394 2.56 4.66 4.05
C THR A 394 2.65 3.23 3.47
N HIS A 395 2.34 2.23 4.29
CA HIS A 395 2.33 0.81 3.94
C HIS A 395 0.91 0.31 3.65
N ASP A 396 0.78 -0.81 2.92
CA ASP A 396 -0.49 -1.52 2.69
C ASP A 396 -1.25 -1.82 3.98
N THR A 397 -0.57 -2.40 4.98
CA THR A 397 -1.18 -2.76 6.26
C THR A 397 -1.74 -1.53 6.96
N GLN A 398 -1.01 -0.42 6.94
CA GLN A 398 -1.48 0.83 7.51
C GLN A 398 -2.67 1.42 6.74
N MET A 399 -2.72 1.31 5.41
CA MET A 399 -3.89 1.70 4.62
C MET A 399 -5.15 0.89 5.00
N MET A 400 -5.03 -0.43 5.20
CA MET A 400 -6.16 -1.27 5.66
C MET A 400 -6.60 -0.90 7.08
N ARG A 401 -5.66 -0.59 7.96
CA ARG A 401 -5.93 -0.12 9.33
C ARG A 401 -6.67 1.21 9.31
N ILE A 402 -6.31 2.12 8.40
CA ILE A 402 -6.98 3.40 8.21
C ILE A 402 -8.43 3.21 7.72
N LEU A 403 -8.68 2.31 6.76
CA LEU A 403 -10.05 1.97 6.35
C LEU A 403 -10.88 1.42 7.51
N THR A 404 -10.25 0.60 8.35
CA THR A 404 -10.87 0.03 9.56
C THR A 404 -11.17 1.14 10.59
N ALA A 405 -10.23 2.06 10.81
CA ALA A 405 -10.34 3.20 11.70
C ALA A 405 -11.47 4.17 11.30
N PHE A 406 -11.59 4.50 10.02
CA PHE A 406 -12.75 5.24 9.50
C PHE A 406 -14.06 4.47 9.68
N GLY A 407 -14.01 3.14 9.71
CA GLY A 407 -15.18 2.27 9.85
C GLY A 407 -15.86 1.93 8.52
N PHE A 408 -15.10 1.76 7.44
CA PHE A 408 -15.60 1.30 6.13
C PHE A 408 -16.11 -0.16 6.15
N ARG A 409 -17.23 -0.43 6.84
CA ARG A 409 -17.77 -1.79 7.05
C ARG A 409 -18.15 -2.51 5.77
N GLN A 410 -18.27 -1.83 4.64
CA GLN A 410 -18.38 -2.46 3.33
C GLN A 410 -17.15 -3.32 2.95
N PHE A 411 -16.06 -3.24 3.71
CA PHE A 411 -14.89 -4.13 3.61
C PHE A 411 -14.74 -5.04 4.84
N ALA A 412 -15.77 -5.16 5.68
CA ALA A 412 -15.76 -5.94 6.91
C ALA A 412 -16.42 -7.32 6.78
N GLN A 413 -16.75 -7.76 5.56
CA GLN A 413 -17.31 -9.09 5.32
C GLN A 413 -16.33 -10.15 5.83
N PHE A 414 -16.81 -11.05 6.70
CA PHE A 414 -16.01 -12.20 7.14
C PHE A 414 -15.60 -13.05 5.93
N LEU A 415 -14.32 -13.42 5.89
CA LEU A 415 -13.73 -14.25 4.86
C LEU A 415 -13.52 -15.68 5.40
N PRO A 416 -14.36 -16.67 5.04
CA PRO A 416 -14.21 -18.02 5.58
C PRO A 416 -12.91 -18.69 5.13
N PRO A 417 -12.19 -19.42 6.02
CA PRO A 417 -10.97 -20.14 5.66
C PRO A 417 -11.25 -21.39 4.81
N THR A 418 -12.51 -21.65 4.46
CA THR A 418 -12.97 -22.75 3.62
C THR A 418 -13.21 -22.35 2.16
N GLY A 419 -13.10 -21.06 1.85
CA GLY A 419 -13.23 -20.52 0.49
C GLY A 419 -13.92 -19.16 0.45
N PRO A 420 -13.79 -18.44 -0.69
CA PRO A 420 -14.31 -17.08 -0.83
C PRO A 420 -15.83 -17.04 -0.67
N PRO A 421 -16.37 -16.05 0.07
CA PRO A 421 -17.81 -15.88 0.16
C PRO A 421 -18.37 -15.41 -1.19
N ALA A 422 -19.67 -15.61 -1.39
CA ALA A 422 -20.36 -15.01 -2.54
C ALA A 422 -20.24 -13.48 -2.48
N ASN A 423 -19.93 -12.86 -3.62
CA ASN A 423 -19.74 -11.41 -3.75
C ASN A 423 -18.73 -10.85 -2.74
N GLN A 424 -17.56 -11.48 -2.66
CA GLN A 424 -16.45 -11.05 -1.80
C GLN A 424 -16.20 -9.54 -1.91
N GLN A 425 -16.28 -8.83 -0.78
CA GLN A 425 -16.23 -7.37 -0.74
C GLN A 425 -14.82 -6.81 -0.54
N LEU A 426 -13.97 -7.49 0.22
CA LEU A 426 -12.56 -7.14 0.42
C LEU A 426 -11.72 -7.95 -0.55
N ILE A 427 -11.08 -7.27 -1.51
CA ILE A 427 -10.13 -7.85 -2.47
C ILE A 427 -8.89 -6.96 -2.46
N LEU A 428 -7.76 -7.45 -1.94
CA LEU A 428 -6.56 -6.66 -1.71
C LEU A 428 -5.99 -6.09 -2.99
N LYS A 429 -6.04 -6.83 -4.11
CA LYS A 429 -5.64 -6.30 -5.41
C LYS A 429 -6.31 -4.96 -5.73
N SER A 430 -7.58 -4.81 -5.35
CA SER A 430 -8.39 -3.62 -5.63
C SER A 430 -8.20 -2.50 -4.60
N LEU A 431 -7.66 -2.82 -3.43
CA LEU A 431 -7.52 -1.89 -2.30
C LEU A 431 -6.07 -1.43 -2.13
N THR A 432 -5.14 -2.35 -1.93
CA THR A 432 -3.77 -2.06 -1.45
C THR A 432 -2.69 -2.77 -2.26
N ALA A 433 -2.89 -3.00 -3.57
CA ALA A 433 -1.81 -3.40 -4.50
C ALA A 433 -0.58 -2.47 -4.43
N PHE A 434 0.56 -2.86 -5.03
CA PHE A 434 1.73 -1.97 -5.06
C PHE A 434 1.36 -0.63 -5.71
N GLY A 435 1.88 0.48 -5.18
CA GLY A 435 1.56 1.83 -5.65
C GLY A 435 0.08 2.22 -5.48
N ALA A 436 -0.66 1.53 -4.61
CA ALA A 436 -2.04 1.90 -4.27
C ALA A 436 -2.12 3.33 -3.74
N ARG A 437 -3.27 3.96 -3.93
CA ARG A 437 -3.53 5.31 -3.44
C ARG A 437 -4.99 5.54 -3.07
N PHE A 438 -5.19 6.22 -1.96
CA PHE A 438 -6.48 6.72 -1.53
C PHE A 438 -6.49 8.24 -1.68
N ALA A 439 -7.43 8.78 -2.44
CA ALA A 439 -7.64 10.22 -2.56
C ALA A 439 -8.93 10.61 -1.83
N ILE A 440 -8.86 11.67 -1.04
CA ILE A 440 -9.98 12.20 -0.26
C ILE A 440 -10.13 13.65 -0.67
N GLU A 441 -11.17 13.92 -1.46
CA GLU A 441 -11.46 15.23 -2.02
C GLU A 441 -12.47 15.97 -1.16
N VAL A 442 -12.24 17.27 -1.01
CA VAL A 442 -13.23 18.22 -0.52
C VAL A 442 -13.79 18.96 -1.71
N ILE A 443 -15.10 18.90 -1.90
CA ILE A 443 -15.80 19.41 -3.06
C ILE A 443 -16.79 20.48 -2.62
N GLU A 444 -16.71 21.67 -3.21
CA GLU A 444 -17.63 22.78 -2.97
C GLU A 444 -18.50 22.98 -4.21
N ALA A 445 -19.81 22.98 -4.00
CA ALA A 445 -20.81 23.11 -5.05
C ALA A 445 -21.70 24.33 -4.77
N PRO A 446 -22.04 25.14 -5.80
CA PRO A 446 -22.82 26.36 -5.63
C PRO A 446 -24.26 26.12 -5.19
N ARG A 447 -24.73 24.87 -5.26
CA ARG A 447 -26.07 24.40 -4.86
C ARG A 447 -26.01 22.95 -4.39
N PRO A 448 -27.00 22.47 -3.61
CA PRO A 448 -27.07 21.07 -3.19
C PRO A 448 -27.06 20.13 -4.40
N VAL A 449 -26.12 19.20 -4.40
CA VAL A 449 -25.96 18.20 -5.46
C VAL A 449 -26.95 17.06 -5.24
N SER A 450 -27.71 16.71 -6.27
CA SER A 450 -28.71 15.63 -6.22
C SER A 450 -28.06 14.30 -5.86
N SER A 451 -28.64 13.59 -4.88
CA SER A 451 -28.24 12.22 -4.53
C SER A 451 -28.55 11.21 -5.64
N ARG A 452 -29.46 11.55 -6.56
CA ARG A 452 -29.77 10.77 -7.75
C ARG A 452 -29.24 11.49 -8.97
N ARG A 453 -28.21 10.92 -9.59
CA ARG A 453 -27.46 11.57 -10.66
C ARG A 453 -28.04 11.18 -12.02
N PRO A 454 -28.18 12.12 -12.97
CA PRO A 454 -28.63 11.78 -14.32
C PRO A 454 -27.57 10.94 -15.02
N ARG A 455 -27.96 9.79 -15.59
CA ARG A 455 -27.04 8.92 -16.36
C ARG A 455 -26.69 9.47 -17.73
N ASN A 456 -27.46 10.44 -18.24
CA ASN A 456 -27.21 11.11 -19.52
C ASN A 456 -26.43 12.41 -19.29
N THR A 457 -25.22 12.48 -19.82
CA THR A 457 -24.24 13.56 -19.59
C THR A 457 -24.57 14.88 -20.29
N MET A 458 -25.61 14.92 -21.15
CA MET A 458 -25.92 16.10 -21.96
C MET A 458 -26.66 17.23 -21.21
N SER A 459 -27.21 16.97 -20.02
CA SER A 459 -27.80 18.01 -19.16
C SER A 459 -27.18 17.97 -17.77
N GLN A 460 -26.06 18.65 -17.62
CA GLN A 460 -25.37 18.73 -16.32
C GLN A 460 -26.12 19.62 -15.30
N VAL A 461 -27.16 20.36 -15.71
CA VAL A 461 -28.01 21.16 -14.81
C VAL A 461 -28.89 20.27 -13.93
N ASP A 462 -29.24 19.08 -14.42
CA ASP A 462 -30.04 18.08 -13.67
C ASP A 462 -29.23 17.39 -12.56
N ALA A 463 -27.94 17.72 -12.42
CA ALA A 463 -27.08 17.24 -11.36
C ALA A 463 -27.36 17.92 -10.00
N TYR A 464 -28.05 19.05 -9.99
CA TYR A 464 -28.42 19.80 -8.79
C TYR A 464 -29.84 19.49 -8.33
N ASN A 465 -30.07 19.52 -7.02
CA ASN A 465 -31.42 19.49 -6.47
C ASN A 465 -32.06 20.89 -6.61
N LEU A 466 -32.77 21.11 -7.71
CA LEU A 466 -33.42 22.40 -8.01
C LEU A 466 -34.60 22.74 -7.09
N THR A 467 -35.07 21.79 -6.27
CA THR A 467 -36.14 22.03 -5.28
C THR A 467 -35.62 22.53 -3.95
N ALA A 468 -34.31 22.36 -3.68
CA ALA A 468 -33.67 22.85 -2.48
C ALA A 468 -33.28 24.34 -2.62
N PRO A 469 -33.11 25.07 -1.50
CA PRO A 469 -32.54 26.41 -1.51
C PRO A 469 -31.20 26.45 -2.25
N ALA A 470 -30.96 27.57 -2.93
CA ALA A 470 -29.75 27.82 -3.71
C ALA A 470 -28.57 28.19 -2.81
N GLU A 471 -28.16 27.27 -1.94
CA GLU A 471 -27.09 27.47 -0.96
C GLU A 471 -25.86 26.66 -1.33
N GLU A 472 -24.68 27.23 -1.07
CA GLU A 472 -23.43 26.50 -1.27
C GLU A 472 -23.39 25.27 -0.36
N THR A 473 -22.94 24.16 -0.91
CA THR A 473 -22.84 22.89 -0.19
C THR A 473 -21.47 22.28 -0.38
N LYS A 474 -21.02 21.59 0.66
CA LYS A 474 -19.71 20.99 0.71
C LYS A 474 -19.84 19.48 0.87
N TYR A 475 -19.03 18.75 0.13
CA TYR A 475 -19.01 17.30 0.12
C TYR A 475 -17.61 16.77 0.37
N ILE A 476 -17.53 15.55 0.89
CA ILE A 476 -16.32 14.74 0.91
C ILE A 476 -16.51 13.55 -0.02
N HIS A 477 -15.44 13.22 -0.75
CA HIS A 477 -15.43 12.16 -1.75
C HIS A 477 -14.17 11.31 -1.59
N PHE A 478 -14.36 10.01 -1.37
CA PHE A 478 -13.27 9.06 -1.21
C PHE A 478 -13.08 8.26 -2.50
N LEU A 479 -11.85 8.19 -2.98
CA LEU A 479 -11.45 7.32 -4.07
C LEU A 479 -10.38 6.34 -3.59
N ILE A 480 -10.53 5.07 -3.96
CA ILE A 480 -9.49 4.06 -3.79
C ILE A 480 -9.09 3.60 -5.19
N ASN A 481 -7.81 3.78 -5.52
CA ASN A 481 -7.24 3.36 -6.80
C ASN A 481 -8.05 3.84 -8.02
N GLN A 482 -8.38 5.14 -8.03
CA GLN A 482 -9.14 5.84 -9.08
C GLN A 482 -10.61 5.43 -9.20
N ARG A 483 -11.19 4.87 -8.13
CA ARG A 483 -12.61 4.51 -8.10
C ARG A 483 -13.31 5.05 -6.87
N THR A 484 -14.52 5.56 -7.09
CA THR A 484 -15.38 6.13 -6.06
C THR A 484 -15.77 5.08 -5.03
N VAL A 485 -15.55 5.40 -3.75
CA VAL A 485 -15.97 4.60 -2.61
C VAL A 485 -17.31 5.15 -2.10
N PRO A 486 -18.41 4.37 -2.18
CA PRO A 486 -19.72 4.87 -1.78
C PRO A 486 -19.84 4.98 -0.26
N LEU A 487 -19.71 6.20 0.26
CA LEU A 487 -19.66 6.46 1.71
C LEU A 487 -20.93 5.96 2.42
N GLY A 488 -22.09 6.11 1.79
CA GLY A 488 -23.39 5.65 2.30
C GLY A 488 -23.49 4.16 2.64
N LYS A 489 -22.65 3.29 2.06
CA LYS A 489 -22.65 1.85 2.40
C LYS A 489 -22.08 1.56 3.78
N SER A 490 -21.16 2.40 4.27
CA SER A 490 -20.54 2.24 5.59
C SER A 490 -21.04 3.27 6.59
N PHE A 491 -21.49 4.43 6.11
CA PHE A 491 -21.98 5.56 6.88
C PHE A 491 -23.41 5.90 6.44
N PRO A 492 -24.44 5.24 7.01
CA PRO A 492 -25.83 5.42 6.58
C PRO A 492 -26.31 6.88 6.58
N GLU A 493 -25.75 7.72 7.45
CA GLU A 493 -26.01 9.15 7.56
C GLU A 493 -25.66 9.91 6.27
N CYS A 494 -24.68 9.44 5.50
CA CYS A 494 -24.34 10.01 4.19
C CYS A 494 -25.42 9.75 3.11
N GLY A 495 -26.37 8.85 3.40
CA GLY A 495 -27.44 8.46 2.48
C GLY A 495 -26.97 7.59 1.31
N ASN A 496 -27.93 7.01 0.60
CA ASN A 496 -27.64 6.22 -0.60
C ASN A 496 -27.57 7.12 -1.83
N ARG A 497 -26.38 7.66 -2.09
CA ARG A 497 -26.11 8.56 -3.22
C ARG A 497 -25.45 7.83 -4.39
N ASP A 498 -25.88 8.15 -5.61
CA ASP A 498 -25.32 7.54 -6.83
C ASP A 498 -23.86 7.98 -7.06
N ASP A 499 -23.50 9.19 -6.62
CA ASP A 499 -22.13 9.75 -6.69
C ASP A 499 -21.20 9.24 -5.59
N GLY A 500 -21.72 8.46 -4.62
CA GLY A 500 -20.93 7.93 -3.50
C GLY A 500 -20.40 8.98 -2.51
N TRP A 501 -20.73 10.26 -2.68
CA TRP A 501 -20.26 11.36 -1.83
C TRP A 501 -20.92 11.34 -0.45
N CYS A 502 -20.46 12.21 0.44
CA CYS A 502 -21.15 12.52 1.70
C CYS A 502 -21.10 14.03 1.93
N GLU A 503 -22.16 14.61 2.50
CA GLU A 503 -22.11 15.99 2.94
C GLU A 503 -21.01 16.16 4.00
N PHE A 504 -20.26 17.24 3.89
CA PHE A 504 -19.02 17.43 4.64
C PHE A 504 -19.23 17.42 6.15
N ASP A 505 -20.20 18.20 6.65
CA ASP A 505 -20.50 18.26 8.09
C ASP A 505 -21.07 16.94 8.61
N THR A 506 -21.88 16.25 7.80
CA THR A 506 -22.39 14.91 8.10
C THR A 506 -21.24 13.92 8.26
N PHE A 507 -20.26 13.94 7.36
CA PHE A 507 -19.07 13.09 7.50
C PHE A 507 -18.27 13.42 8.77
N LEU A 508 -18.03 14.70 9.06
CA LEU A 508 -17.34 15.10 10.29
C LEU A 508 -18.08 14.61 11.54
N GLN A 509 -19.41 14.69 11.55
CA GLN A 509 -20.23 14.19 12.64
C GLN A 509 -20.12 12.67 12.78
N VAL A 510 -20.17 11.91 11.68
CA VAL A 510 -19.99 10.44 11.71
C VAL A 510 -18.63 10.07 12.31
N GLN A 511 -17.58 10.84 11.99
CA GLN A 511 -16.22 10.55 12.43
C GLN A 511 -15.87 11.08 13.83
N ASN A 512 -16.75 11.84 14.49
CA ASN A 512 -16.48 12.44 15.81
C ASN A 512 -16.16 11.40 16.91
N SER A 513 -16.67 10.18 16.75
CA SER A 513 -16.54 9.10 17.72
C SER A 513 -15.38 8.15 17.40
N SER A 514 -14.73 8.30 16.24
CA SER A 514 -13.71 7.38 15.73
C SER A 514 -12.56 7.19 16.72
N LEU A 515 -12.10 8.26 17.38
CA LEU A 515 -11.03 8.18 18.38
C LEU A 515 -11.41 7.28 19.57
N SER A 516 -12.58 7.50 20.14
CA SER A 516 -13.07 6.70 21.27
C SER A 516 -13.34 5.23 20.87
N ARG A 517 -13.88 5.01 19.66
CA ARG A 517 -14.14 3.67 19.12
C ARG A 517 -12.88 2.86 18.88
N ALA A 518 -11.73 3.50 18.67
CA ALA A 518 -10.47 2.81 18.43
C ALA A 518 -9.93 2.08 19.66
N GLN A 519 -10.37 2.47 20.86
CA GLN A 519 -9.96 1.87 22.13
C GLN A 519 -8.43 1.73 22.24
N TYR A 520 -7.68 2.74 21.79
CA TYR A 520 -6.22 2.65 21.57
C TYR A 520 -5.47 2.03 22.76
N GLU A 521 -5.71 2.53 23.97
CA GLU A 521 -5.06 2.07 25.19
C GLU A 521 -5.32 0.57 25.44
N TYR A 522 -6.59 0.15 25.38
CA TYR A 522 -6.95 -1.24 25.62
C TYR A 522 -6.44 -2.15 24.50
N SER A 523 -6.62 -1.76 23.24
CA SER A 523 -6.14 -2.50 22.08
C SER A 523 -4.62 -2.72 22.13
N CYS A 524 -3.83 -1.69 22.43
CA CYS A 524 -2.37 -1.77 22.35
C CYS A 524 -1.66 -2.24 23.63
N PHE A 525 -2.20 -1.90 24.81
CA PHE A 525 -1.55 -2.17 26.09
C PHE A 525 -2.39 -3.02 27.04
N GLY A 526 -3.67 -3.25 26.72
CA GLY A 526 -4.54 -4.11 27.50
C GLY A 526 -4.09 -5.57 27.55
N ASN A 527 -4.53 -6.26 28.58
CA ASN A 527 -4.32 -7.69 28.75
C ASN A 527 -5.58 -8.45 28.30
N TYR A 528 -5.53 -9.06 27.12
CA TYR A 528 -6.59 -9.90 26.57
C TYR A 528 -6.00 -11.08 25.80
N SER A 529 -6.76 -12.16 25.71
CA SER A 529 -6.32 -13.39 25.04
C SER A 529 -6.55 -13.33 23.54
N ALA A 530 -5.79 -14.12 22.77
CA ALA A 530 -6.02 -14.30 21.34
C ALA A 530 -7.44 -14.86 21.11
N ALA A 531 -8.18 -14.21 20.22
CA ALA A 531 -9.49 -14.67 19.79
C ALA A 531 -9.34 -15.58 18.55
N PRO A 532 -10.20 -16.61 18.40
CA PRO A 532 -10.26 -17.37 17.15
C PRO A 532 -10.53 -16.49 15.93
N TYR A 533 -10.01 -16.88 14.77
CA TYR A 533 -10.27 -16.19 13.50
C TYR A 533 -11.78 -16.07 13.23
N GLY A 534 -12.24 -14.86 12.91
CA GLY A 534 -13.64 -14.53 12.67
C GLY A 534 -14.43 -14.03 13.89
N VAL A 535 -13.86 -14.08 15.10
CA VAL A 535 -14.52 -13.57 16.31
C VAL A 535 -14.44 -12.04 16.41
N VAL A 536 -13.28 -11.46 16.06
CA VAL A 536 -13.12 -10.00 15.97
C VAL A 536 -13.73 -9.51 14.65
N THR A 537 -14.55 -8.46 14.70
CA THR A 537 -15.31 -7.96 13.54
C THR A 537 -15.35 -6.43 13.40
N ASP A 538 -14.78 -5.68 14.35
CA ASP A 538 -14.77 -4.21 14.32
C ASP A 538 -13.37 -3.59 14.47
N GLY A 539 -12.31 -4.39 14.34
CA GLY A 539 -10.95 -3.89 14.45
C GLY A 539 -10.49 -3.59 15.89
N VAL A 540 -11.22 -4.09 16.91
CA VAL A 540 -10.97 -3.89 18.35
C VAL A 540 -11.09 -5.22 19.10
N PRO A 541 -10.48 -5.36 20.30
CA PRO A 541 -10.56 -6.60 21.07
C PRO A 541 -12.01 -6.89 21.51
N VAL A 542 -12.36 -8.17 21.60
CA VAL A 542 -13.64 -8.59 22.18
C VAL A 542 -13.52 -8.60 23.70
N THR A 543 -14.39 -7.87 24.37
CA THR A 543 -14.47 -7.77 25.84
C THR A 543 -15.27 -8.90 26.46
#